data_AF-A0A1Y4DWY2-F1
#
_entry.id   AF-A0A1Y4DWY2-F1
#
_cell.length_a   1.000
_cell.length_b   1.000
_cell.length_c   1.000
_cell.angle_alpha   90.00
_cell.angle_beta   90.00
_cell.angle_gamma   90.00
#
_symmetry.space_group_name_H-M   'P 1'
#
loop_
_entity.id
_entity.type
_entity.pdbx_description
1 polymer ?
#
loop_
_entity_poly.entity_id
_entity_poly.type
_entity_poly.pdbx_seq_one_letter_code
_entity_poly.pdbx_strand_id
1 'polypeptide(L)'
;MLSYPEAAAVLMEHLCTHDAHGYSQPNRAGVGTGAAAGEYVTLSDGTVVGIAPDDRDCSSAAIECYAALGVDCGGAWYTGDMVADMVSTGNFEKLPRSAWRDSLRGDLLVKQGVHAAMALGSGKLGEAALSETGGIHGQVGDQTGREVRITAMYDDGWDCVLRYCGPEREDEVTDKDIEKIAAAVWNFNQNGVLMRDRVQGTDEAANAAREQLTRTDDPSGREVHMNLFTHFKWVAGAIQTGLDYLKAIAAKVGAEIEE
;
A
#
# COMPACT_ATOMS: atom_id res chain seq x y z
N MET A 1 13.02 -4.31 4.87
CA MET A 1 12.86 -3.33 3.78
C MET A 1 13.60 -2.04 4.15
N LEU A 2 14.20 -1.35 3.17
CA LEU A 2 14.71 0.02 3.34
C LEU A 2 13.51 0.97 3.55
N SER A 3 13.68 2.02 4.35
CA SER A 3 12.69 3.10 4.45
C SER A 3 12.59 3.88 3.14
N TYR A 4 11.52 4.68 2.95
CA TYR A 4 11.39 5.53 1.76
C TYR A 4 12.57 6.49 1.54
N PRO A 5 13.08 7.22 2.56
CA PRO A 5 14.22 8.10 2.38
C PRO A 5 15.50 7.36 1.97
N GLU A 6 15.76 6.19 2.55
CA GLU A 6 16.94 5.38 2.22
C GLU A 6 16.84 4.82 0.80
N ALA A 7 15.68 4.29 0.42
CA ALA A 7 15.44 3.80 -0.92
C ALA A 7 15.57 4.94 -1.95
N ALA A 8 14.97 6.11 -1.70
CA ALA A 8 15.05 7.27 -2.59
C ALA A 8 16.51 7.76 -2.76
N ALA A 9 17.30 7.75 -1.68
CA ALA A 9 18.72 8.08 -1.74
C ALA A 9 19.53 7.08 -2.58
N VAL A 10 19.24 5.78 -2.51
CA VAL A 10 19.86 4.77 -3.37
C VAL A 10 19.52 5.01 -4.85
N LEU A 11 18.28 5.38 -5.14
CA LEU A 11 17.87 5.72 -6.50
C LEU A 11 18.61 6.97 -7.00
N MET A 12 18.77 8.00 -6.18
CA MET A 12 19.56 9.18 -6.54
C MET A 12 21.05 8.83 -6.76
N GLU A 13 21.63 7.95 -5.94
CA GLU A 13 23.00 7.46 -6.15
C GLU A 13 23.15 6.73 -7.48
N HIS A 14 22.16 5.91 -7.85
CA HIS A 14 22.10 5.27 -9.17
C HIS A 14 22.09 6.30 -10.29
N LEU A 15 21.21 7.31 -10.21
CA LEU A 15 21.16 8.40 -11.19
C LEU A 15 22.52 9.12 -11.33
N CYS A 16 23.23 9.33 -10.23
CA CYS A 16 24.52 10.02 -10.23
C CYS A 16 25.71 9.16 -10.69
N THR A 17 25.56 7.84 -10.82
CA THR A 17 26.68 6.92 -11.09
C THR A 17 26.50 6.10 -12.36
N HIS A 18 25.39 6.30 -13.07
CA HIS A 18 25.09 5.61 -14.31
C HIS A 18 25.07 6.59 -15.49
N ASP A 19 25.91 6.36 -16.49
CA ASP A 19 26.14 7.27 -17.62
C ASP A 19 24.90 7.48 -18.52
N ALA A 20 23.84 6.68 -18.34
CA ALA A 20 22.58 6.86 -19.08
C ALA A 20 21.74 8.06 -18.62
N HIS A 21 22.14 8.74 -17.55
CA HIS A 21 21.36 9.84 -16.96
C HIS A 21 22.09 11.17 -17.05
N GLY A 22 21.69 11.99 -18.02
CA GLY A 22 22.21 13.35 -18.20
C GLY A 22 21.34 14.44 -17.58
N TYR A 23 21.71 15.69 -17.86
CA TYR A 23 20.92 16.85 -17.46
C TYR A 23 20.17 17.50 -18.63
N SER A 24 18.85 17.66 -18.49
CA SER A 24 18.01 18.27 -19.51
C SER A 24 16.70 18.80 -18.92
N GLN A 25 16.40 20.09 -19.11
CA GLN A 25 15.08 20.65 -18.82
C GLN A 25 14.01 20.27 -19.86
N PRO A 26 14.29 20.27 -21.19
CA PRO A 26 13.31 19.83 -22.18
C PRO A 26 12.92 18.35 -22.04
N ASN A 27 13.89 17.48 -21.70
CA ASN A 27 13.68 16.03 -21.56
C ASN A 27 13.59 15.59 -20.09
N ARG A 28 13.17 16.49 -19.20
CA ARG A 28 13.22 16.31 -17.74
C ARG A 28 12.59 15.04 -17.17
N ALA A 29 11.65 14.39 -17.87
CA ALA A 29 10.91 13.25 -17.35
C ALA A 29 11.51 11.88 -17.73
N GLY A 30 12.65 11.86 -18.43
CA GLY A 30 13.13 10.64 -19.08
C GLY A 30 12.08 10.02 -20.01
N VAL A 31 12.20 8.71 -20.28
CA VAL A 31 11.22 7.94 -21.07
C VAL A 31 10.46 6.95 -20.19
N GLY A 32 9.39 7.44 -19.55
CA GLY A 32 8.40 6.64 -18.80
C GLY A 32 8.83 6.26 -17.38
N THR A 33 7.89 6.22 -16.42
CA THR A 33 8.15 5.94 -14.99
C THR A 33 7.49 4.64 -14.50
N GLY A 34 8.02 3.99 -13.47
CA GLY A 34 7.38 2.84 -12.79
C GLY A 34 7.54 1.50 -13.52
N ALA A 35 6.54 0.60 -13.50
CA ALA A 35 6.63 -0.72 -14.14
C ALA A 35 6.77 -0.70 -15.68
N ALA A 36 6.58 0.48 -16.30
CA ALA A 36 6.85 0.73 -17.70
C ALA A 36 8.24 1.36 -17.95
N ALA A 37 9.03 1.54 -16.90
CA ALA A 37 10.40 2.01 -16.96
C ALA A 37 11.27 1.05 -17.78
N GLY A 38 12.08 1.61 -18.67
CA GLY A 38 13.09 0.86 -19.42
C GLY A 38 14.29 0.40 -18.58
N GLU A 39 14.40 0.87 -17.33
CA GLU A 39 15.53 0.60 -16.42
C GLU A 39 15.05 0.23 -15.01
N TYR A 40 15.79 -0.69 -14.36
CA TYR A 40 15.41 -1.25 -13.06
C TYR A 40 16.61 -1.24 -12.09
N VAL A 41 16.38 -0.72 -10.88
CA VAL A 41 17.34 -0.70 -9.78
C VAL A 41 16.95 -1.74 -8.74
N THR A 42 17.85 -2.66 -8.41
CA THR A 42 17.63 -3.63 -7.31
C THR A 42 18.21 -3.08 -6.02
N LEU A 43 17.36 -2.82 -5.04
CA LEU A 43 17.73 -2.35 -3.70
C LEU A 43 18.34 -3.50 -2.87
N SER A 44 19.05 -3.15 -1.79
CA SER A 44 19.73 -4.12 -0.93
C SER A 44 18.79 -5.10 -0.20
N ASP A 45 17.51 -4.75 -0.07
CA ASP A 45 16.45 -5.60 0.49
C ASP A 45 15.79 -6.51 -0.56
N GLY A 46 16.24 -6.46 -1.82
CA GLY A 46 15.70 -7.24 -2.93
C GLY A 46 14.53 -6.59 -3.66
N THR A 47 14.05 -5.42 -3.22
CA THR A 47 13.04 -4.68 -4.00
C THR A 47 13.61 -4.24 -5.34
N VAL A 48 12.84 -4.43 -6.42
CA VAL A 48 13.18 -3.95 -7.76
C VAL A 48 12.34 -2.71 -8.06
N VAL A 49 12.99 -1.60 -8.37
CA VAL A 49 12.33 -0.30 -8.64
C VAL A 49 12.58 0.10 -10.09
N GLY A 50 11.51 0.41 -10.83
CA GLY A 50 11.60 0.91 -12.19
C GLY A 50 11.85 2.42 -12.23
N ILE A 51 12.86 2.85 -12.97
CA ILE A 51 13.27 4.25 -13.14
C ILE A 51 13.35 4.60 -14.63
N ALA A 52 12.93 5.80 -15.02
CA ALA A 52 12.98 6.26 -16.39
C ALA A 52 14.44 6.26 -16.91
N PRO A 53 14.74 5.69 -18.08
CA PRO A 53 16.01 5.98 -18.74
C PRO A 53 16.05 7.46 -19.20
N ASP A 54 17.23 7.92 -19.60
CA ASP A 54 17.54 9.26 -20.13
C ASP A 54 17.61 10.38 -19.06
N ASP A 55 17.59 11.62 -19.56
CA ASP A 55 17.96 12.82 -18.82
C ASP A 55 16.90 13.32 -17.86
N ARG A 56 17.34 14.14 -16.90
CA ARG A 56 16.49 14.79 -15.90
C ARG A 56 16.90 16.22 -15.68
N ASP A 57 16.02 17.02 -15.11
CA ASP A 57 16.42 18.23 -14.42
C ASP A 57 16.52 18.02 -12.91
N CYS A 58 16.94 19.06 -12.19
CA CYS A 58 17.18 19.00 -10.76
C CYS A 58 15.95 18.54 -9.96
N SER A 59 14.77 19.11 -10.28
CA SER A 59 13.52 18.75 -9.61
C SER A 59 13.00 17.39 -10.02
N SER A 60 13.04 17.04 -11.31
CA SER A 60 12.49 15.76 -11.76
C SER A 60 13.30 14.58 -11.25
N ALA A 61 14.64 14.71 -11.14
CA ALA A 61 15.46 13.71 -10.48
C ALA A 61 15.05 13.51 -9.01
N ALA A 62 14.87 14.61 -8.26
CA ALA A 62 14.46 14.53 -6.86
C ALA A 62 13.05 13.93 -6.68
N ILE A 63 12.09 14.34 -7.50
CA ILE A 63 10.70 13.88 -7.46
C ILE A 63 10.61 12.39 -7.84
N GLU A 64 11.31 11.98 -8.90
CA GLU A 64 11.24 10.60 -9.39
C GLU A 64 11.78 9.60 -8.39
N CYS A 65 12.85 9.93 -7.66
CA CYS A 65 13.37 9.03 -6.62
C CYS A 65 12.33 8.68 -5.54
N TYR A 66 11.32 9.51 -5.31
CA TYR A 66 10.19 9.18 -4.44
C TYR A 66 9.01 8.58 -5.21
N ALA A 67 8.65 9.16 -6.36
CA ALA A 67 7.52 8.70 -7.16
C ALA A 67 7.70 7.27 -7.70
N ALA A 68 8.93 6.88 -8.07
CA ALA A 68 9.25 5.52 -8.51
C ALA A 68 9.03 4.46 -7.41
N LEU A 69 9.08 4.87 -6.14
CA LEU A 69 8.77 4.03 -4.98
C LEU A 69 7.27 4.01 -4.64
N GLY A 70 6.43 4.69 -5.43
CA GLY A 70 4.99 4.81 -5.19
C GLY A 70 4.61 5.88 -4.17
N VAL A 71 5.53 6.75 -3.75
CA VAL A 71 5.18 7.88 -2.86
C VAL A 71 4.42 8.93 -3.64
N ASP A 72 3.23 9.28 -3.15
CA ASP A 72 2.47 10.41 -3.69
C ASP A 72 3.21 11.74 -3.43
N CYS A 73 3.62 12.38 -4.52
CA CYS A 73 4.32 13.66 -4.54
C CYS A 73 3.38 14.84 -4.91
N GLY A 74 2.06 14.61 -4.95
CA GLY A 74 1.05 15.67 -5.06
C GLY A 74 0.91 16.25 -6.47
N GLY A 75 1.46 15.59 -7.48
CA GLY A 75 1.54 16.11 -8.84
C GLY A 75 2.66 17.12 -9.06
N ALA A 76 3.58 17.28 -8.09
CA ALA A 76 4.77 18.10 -8.21
C ALA A 76 5.47 17.84 -9.54
N TRP A 77 5.78 18.91 -10.27
CA TRP A 77 6.41 18.80 -11.57
C TRP A 77 7.78 19.45 -11.56
N TYR A 78 7.97 20.63 -10.98
CA TYR A 78 9.22 21.40 -11.06
C TYR A 78 9.53 22.16 -9.76
N THR A 79 10.70 22.81 -9.68
CA THR A 79 11.13 23.50 -8.45
C THR A 79 10.19 24.61 -7.98
N GLY A 80 9.29 25.13 -8.82
CA GLY A 80 8.32 26.16 -8.45
C GLY A 80 7.13 25.63 -7.66
N ASP A 81 6.67 24.41 -7.97
CA ASP A 81 5.48 23.79 -7.37
C ASP A 81 5.81 22.70 -6.34
N MET A 82 6.98 22.05 -6.44
CA MET A 82 7.31 20.86 -5.64
C MET A 82 7.15 21.04 -4.13
N VAL A 83 7.46 22.22 -3.58
CA VAL A 83 7.31 22.48 -2.15
C VAL A 83 5.84 22.49 -1.73
N ALA A 84 4.97 23.11 -2.53
CA ALA A 84 3.54 23.18 -2.21
C ALA A 84 2.88 21.81 -2.39
N ASP A 85 3.15 21.17 -3.53
CA ASP A 85 2.48 19.93 -3.94
C ASP A 85 2.91 18.75 -3.06
N MET A 86 4.22 18.55 -2.84
CA MET A 86 4.70 17.44 -2.01
C MET A 86 4.28 17.56 -0.54
N VAL A 87 4.21 18.78 0.00
CA VAL A 87 3.72 18.99 1.38
C VAL A 87 2.21 18.76 1.45
N SER A 88 1.45 19.08 0.39
CA SER A 88 -0.01 18.91 0.38
C SER A 88 -0.47 17.46 0.52
N THR A 89 0.38 16.49 0.20
CA THR A 89 0.07 15.05 0.36
C THR A 89 0.12 14.58 1.80
N GLY A 90 0.79 15.34 2.69
CA GLY A 90 1.09 14.91 4.05
C GLY A 90 2.25 13.93 4.17
N ASN A 91 2.85 13.50 3.05
CA ASN A 91 4.04 12.63 3.06
C ASN A 91 5.34 13.38 3.33
N PHE A 92 5.33 14.71 3.18
CA PHE A 92 6.52 15.55 3.40
C PHE A 92 6.20 16.72 4.32
N GLU A 93 7.14 17.01 5.22
CA GLU A 93 7.15 18.24 6.00
C GLU A 93 8.16 19.23 5.45
N LYS A 94 7.82 20.52 5.47
CA LYS A 94 8.73 21.60 5.12
C LYS A 94 9.49 22.06 6.36
N LEU A 95 10.78 21.78 6.39
CA LEU A 95 11.72 22.29 7.37
C LEU A 95 12.33 23.63 6.92
N PRO A 96 12.68 24.52 7.86
CA PRO A 96 13.26 25.82 7.51
C PRO A 96 14.65 25.67 6.87
N ARG A 97 15.09 26.69 6.11
CA ARG A 97 16.45 26.78 5.55
C ARG A 97 17.53 26.37 6.54
N SER A 98 17.44 26.76 7.81
CA SER A 98 18.46 26.42 8.82
C SER A 98 18.73 24.93 8.98
N ALA A 99 17.79 24.07 8.58
CA ALA A 99 17.94 22.61 8.65
C ALA A 99 18.88 22.03 7.58
N TRP A 100 19.28 22.80 6.55
CA TRP A 100 20.00 22.24 5.40
C TRP A 100 21.32 21.55 5.77
N ARG A 101 22.02 21.99 6.83
CA ARG A 101 23.29 21.36 7.28
C ARG A 101 23.07 20.07 8.04
N ASP A 102 21.91 19.92 8.65
CA ASP A 102 21.49 18.78 9.46
C ASP A 102 20.51 17.89 8.68
N SER A 103 20.54 17.99 7.35
CA SER A 103 19.72 17.16 6.47
C SER A 103 20.06 15.68 6.64
N LEU A 104 19.01 14.89 6.75
CA LEU A 104 19.08 13.43 6.82
C LEU A 104 19.16 12.87 5.41
N ARG A 105 19.65 11.64 5.29
CA ARG A 105 19.66 10.92 4.01
C ARG A 105 18.22 10.80 3.47
N GLY A 106 18.02 11.18 2.21
CA GLY A 106 16.72 11.26 1.54
C GLY A 106 16.00 12.61 1.67
N ASP A 107 16.48 13.55 2.50
CA ASP A 107 15.93 14.91 2.53
C ASP A 107 16.14 15.62 1.19
N LEU A 108 15.15 16.37 0.72
CA LEU A 108 15.27 17.21 -0.48
C LEU A 108 15.57 18.65 -0.10
N LEU A 109 16.73 19.16 -0.49
CA LEU A 109 17.08 20.57 -0.37
C LEU A 109 16.52 21.31 -1.57
N VAL A 110 15.71 22.34 -1.33
CA VAL A 110 15.00 23.05 -2.40
C VAL A 110 15.28 24.55 -2.33
N LYS A 111 15.67 25.11 -3.48
CA LYS A 111 15.70 26.53 -3.79
C LYS A 111 14.61 26.79 -4.81
N GLN A 112 13.50 27.35 -4.35
CA GLN A 112 12.23 27.33 -5.05
C GLN A 112 12.34 28.08 -6.39
N GLY A 113 11.89 27.44 -7.46
CA GLY A 113 12.00 27.93 -8.83
C GLY A 113 13.41 27.93 -9.43
N VAL A 114 14.43 27.37 -8.75
CA VAL A 114 15.82 27.40 -9.20
C VAL A 114 16.49 26.02 -9.19
N HIS A 115 16.60 25.38 -8.02
CA HIS A 115 17.39 24.14 -7.88
C HIS A 115 16.81 23.20 -6.82
N ALA A 116 17.04 21.90 -7.01
CA ALA A 116 16.73 20.86 -6.04
C ALA A 116 17.87 19.83 -6.00
N ALA A 117 18.17 19.34 -4.81
CA ALA A 117 19.15 18.28 -4.59
C ALA A 117 18.68 17.36 -3.47
N MET A 118 19.17 16.13 -3.44
CA MET A 118 18.87 15.19 -2.37
C MET A 118 20.10 15.00 -1.47
N ALA A 119 19.90 15.05 -0.16
CA ALA A 119 20.92 14.67 0.80
C ALA A 119 21.15 13.16 0.75
N LEU A 120 22.39 12.74 0.53
CA LEU A 120 22.80 11.33 0.52
C LEU A 120 23.41 10.90 1.86
N GLY A 121 23.32 11.76 2.89
CA GLY A 121 23.99 11.56 4.16
C GLY A 121 25.51 11.77 4.07
N SER A 122 26.19 11.68 5.21
CA SER A 122 27.65 11.90 5.31
C SER A 122 28.14 13.20 4.68
N GLY A 123 27.32 14.26 4.70
CA GLY A 123 27.67 15.56 4.12
C GLY A 123 27.68 15.59 2.59
N LYS A 124 26.92 14.74 1.89
CA LYS A 124 26.86 14.67 0.42
C LYS A 124 25.49 15.02 -0.14
N LEU A 125 25.48 15.55 -1.36
CA LEU A 125 24.29 15.77 -2.18
C LEU A 125 24.38 14.95 -3.46
N GLY A 126 23.24 14.43 -3.92
CA GLY A 126 23.01 14.02 -5.29
C GLY A 126 22.21 15.10 -6.00
N GLU A 127 22.67 15.55 -7.16
CA GLU A 127 22.03 16.63 -7.91
C GLU A 127 22.21 16.46 -9.42
N ALA A 128 21.16 16.79 -10.18
CA ALA A 128 21.25 17.04 -11.62
C ALA A 128 21.45 18.56 -11.82
N ALA A 129 22.62 18.98 -12.31
CA ALA A 129 23.10 20.35 -12.12
C ALA A 129 23.15 21.19 -13.40
N LEU A 130 23.75 20.66 -14.48
CA LEU A 130 23.92 21.34 -15.76
C LEU A 130 24.31 20.31 -16.83
N SER A 131 24.00 20.59 -18.11
CA SER A 131 24.41 19.70 -19.20
C SER A 131 25.89 19.91 -19.55
N GLU A 132 26.46 19.04 -20.38
CA GLU A 132 27.79 19.20 -21.00
C GLU A 132 28.08 20.56 -21.66
N THR A 133 27.04 21.27 -22.10
CA THR A 133 27.14 22.62 -22.67
C THR A 133 27.26 23.74 -21.62
N GLY A 134 27.09 23.41 -20.33
CA GLY A 134 26.93 24.39 -19.26
C GLY A 134 25.53 25.02 -19.20
N GLY A 135 24.57 24.46 -19.94
CA GLY A 135 23.22 24.99 -20.09
C GLY A 135 22.13 24.04 -19.62
N ILE A 136 20.93 24.25 -20.18
CA ILE A 136 19.70 23.53 -19.80
C ILE A 136 19.42 22.26 -20.62
N HIS A 137 20.23 21.97 -21.63
CA HIS A 137 20.00 20.87 -22.55
C HIS A 137 21.27 20.50 -23.30
N GLY A 138 21.43 19.21 -23.56
CA GLY A 138 22.60 18.59 -24.14
C GLY A 138 22.28 17.34 -24.96
N GLN A 139 23.31 16.53 -25.21
CA GLN A 139 23.14 15.16 -25.64
C GLN A 139 22.53 14.31 -24.52
N VAL A 140 21.82 13.25 -24.89
CA VAL A 140 21.20 12.33 -23.91
C VAL A 140 22.28 11.50 -23.20
N GLY A 141 22.15 11.34 -21.89
CA GLY A 141 23.10 10.69 -20.98
C GLY A 141 24.06 11.67 -20.33
N ASP A 142 24.93 11.22 -19.43
CA ASP A 142 25.97 12.07 -18.85
C ASP A 142 27.22 12.04 -19.74
N GLN A 143 27.57 13.16 -20.39
CA GLN A 143 28.79 13.22 -21.20
C GLN A 143 30.02 13.65 -20.42
N THR A 144 29.86 14.16 -19.19
CA THR A 144 30.94 14.78 -18.41
C THR A 144 31.28 14.04 -17.12
N GLY A 145 30.45 13.08 -16.71
CA GLY A 145 30.46 12.46 -15.39
C GLY A 145 30.12 13.47 -14.27
N ARG A 146 29.44 14.57 -14.62
CA ARG A 146 29.14 15.69 -13.72
C ARG A 146 27.76 16.30 -13.93
N GLU A 147 26.99 15.81 -14.90
CA GLU A 147 25.67 16.36 -15.19
C GLU A 147 24.66 15.97 -14.12
N VAL A 148 24.70 14.70 -13.73
CA VAL A 148 24.06 14.18 -12.53
C VAL A 148 25.15 13.62 -11.64
N ARG A 149 25.34 14.19 -10.44
CA ARG A 149 26.56 13.97 -9.67
C ARG A 149 26.34 13.87 -8.18
N ILE A 150 27.27 13.16 -7.54
CA ILE A 150 27.48 13.24 -6.10
C ILE A 150 28.52 14.33 -5.81
N THR A 151 28.17 15.27 -4.94
CA THR A 151 29.06 16.35 -4.48
C THR A 151 29.02 16.49 -2.97
N ALA A 152 30.00 17.21 -2.40
CA ALA A 152 29.93 17.63 -1.01
C ALA A 152 28.77 18.62 -0.83
N MET A 153 28.08 18.56 0.31
CA MET A 153 27.05 19.53 0.67
C MET A 153 27.62 20.95 0.68
N TYR A 154 26.88 21.86 0.05
CA TYR A 154 27.22 23.26 -0.05
C TYR A 154 25.96 24.12 0.14
N ASP A 155 26.15 25.40 0.43
CA ASP A 155 25.05 26.35 0.53
C ASP A 155 24.78 26.98 -0.84
N ASP A 156 23.70 26.56 -1.50
CA ASP A 156 23.24 27.20 -2.75
C ASP A 156 22.26 28.36 -2.49
N GLY A 157 22.04 28.75 -1.23
CA GLY A 157 20.94 29.64 -0.89
C GLY A 157 19.58 28.92 -0.85
N TRP A 158 19.56 27.64 -0.47
CA TRP A 158 18.37 26.82 -0.21
C TRP A 158 17.28 27.55 0.59
N ASP A 159 16.02 27.45 0.17
CA ASP A 159 14.90 28.07 0.86
C ASP A 159 14.33 27.18 1.98
N CYS A 160 14.35 25.86 1.76
CA CYS A 160 13.84 24.87 2.69
C CYS A 160 14.43 23.48 2.47
N VAL A 161 14.12 22.60 3.40
CA VAL A 161 14.32 21.15 3.26
C VAL A 161 12.95 20.48 3.30
N LEU A 162 12.66 19.60 2.34
CA LEU A 162 11.51 18.71 2.41
C LEU A 162 11.98 17.38 3.01
N ARG A 163 11.39 17.01 4.14
CA ARG A 163 11.67 15.76 4.82
C ARG A 163 10.48 14.84 4.70
N TYR A 164 10.72 13.59 4.31
CA TYR A 164 9.67 12.59 4.30
C TYR A 164 9.21 12.30 5.74
N CYS A 165 7.91 12.38 5.97
CA CYS A 165 7.24 12.10 7.24
C CYS A 165 6.01 11.20 7.08
N GLY A 166 5.85 10.58 5.89
CA GLY A 166 4.79 9.63 5.59
C GLY A 166 4.98 8.28 6.29
N PRO A 167 4.09 7.31 6.01
CA PRO A 167 4.16 5.97 6.59
C PRO A 167 5.45 5.23 6.19
N GLU A 168 5.83 4.24 6.99
CA GLU A 168 6.95 3.36 6.64
C GLU A 168 6.65 2.51 5.40
N ARG A 169 7.69 2.06 4.71
CA ARG A 169 7.53 1.12 3.59
C ARG A 169 7.01 -0.21 4.14
N GLU A 170 5.89 -0.66 3.59
CA GLU A 170 5.30 -1.96 3.91
C GLU A 170 5.86 -3.04 2.98
N ASP A 171 6.08 -4.24 3.52
CA ASP A 171 6.40 -5.40 2.69
C ASP A 171 5.24 -5.65 1.71
N GLU A 172 5.55 -5.81 0.43
CA GLU A 172 4.55 -6.33 -0.52
C GLU A 172 4.01 -7.64 0.02
N VAL A 173 2.68 -7.73 0.15
CA VAL A 173 2.02 -8.98 0.54
C VAL A 173 2.24 -9.98 -0.60
N THR A 174 3.18 -10.89 -0.40
CA THR A 174 3.51 -11.89 -1.42
C THR A 174 2.45 -12.99 -1.47
N ASP A 175 2.35 -13.70 -2.59
CA ASP A 175 1.53 -14.92 -2.69
C ASP A 175 1.87 -15.91 -1.57
N LYS A 176 3.14 -15.98 -1.16
CA LYS A 176 3.58 -16.82 -0.05
C LYS A 176 3.00 -16.37 1.30
N ASP A 177 2.81 -15.08 1.51
CA ASP A 177 2.20 -14.55 2.74
C ASP A 177 0.68 -14.76 2.72
N ILE A 178 0.05 -14.62 1.55
CA ILE A 178 -1.35 -15.01 1.35
C ILE A 178 -1.52 -16.51 1.63
N GLU A 179 -0.64 -17.37 1.11
CA GLU A 179 -0.67 -18.82 1.35
C GLU A 179 -0.50 -19.16 2.84
N LYS A 180 0.41 -18.49 3.55
CA LYS A 180 0.58 -18.68 5.00
C LYS A 180 -0.68 -18.28 5.75
N ILE A 181 -1.27 -17.13 5.43
CA ILE A 181 -2.51 -16.66 6.07
C ILE A 181 -3.65 -17.61 5.76
N ALA A 182 -3.81 -18.03 4.50
CA ALA A 182 -4.81 -18.99 4.08
C ALA A 182 -4.65 -20.32 4.83
N ALA A 183 -3.42 -20.84 4.94
CA ALA A 183 -3.13 -22.05 5.70
C ALA A 183 -3.42 -21.88 7.20
N ALA A 184 -3.08 -20.73 7.79
CA ALA A 184 -3.37 -20.46 9.19
C ALA A 184 -4.87 -20.40 9.46
N VAL A 185 -5.65 -19.73 8.59
CA VAL A 185 -7.11 -19.67 8.67
C VAL A 185 -7.72 -21.05 8.44
N TRP A 186 -7.29 -21.78 7.42
CA TRP A 186 -7.78 -23.12 7.07
C TRP A 186 -7.57 -24.12 8.22
N ASN A 187 -6.46 -23.99 8.94
CA ASN A 187 -6.07 -24.84 10.06
C ASN A 187 -6.38 -24.24 11.44
N PHE A 188 -7.09 -23.11 11.50
CA PHE A 188 -7.44 -22.49 12.77
C PHE A 188 -8.36 -23.43 13.55
N ASN A 189 -7.94 -23.81 14.75
CA ASN A 189 -8.71 -24.67 15.64
C ASN A 189 -9.55 -23.80 16.59
N GLN A 190 -10.86 -23.86 16.41
CA GLN A 190 -11.82 -23.23 17.31
C GLN A 190 -12.56 -24.30 18.11
N ASN A 191 -12.23 -24.40 19.40
CA ASN A 191 -12.85 -25.32 20.36
C ASN A 191 -12.79 -26.80 19.93
N GLY A 192 -11.64 -27.24 19.42
CA GLY A 192 -11.40 -28.63 18.99
C GLY A 192 -11.73 -28.90 17.52
N VAL A 193 -12.38 -27.96 16.82
CA VAL A 193 -12.78 -28.14 15.40
C VAL A 193 -11.99 -27.19 14.51
N LEU A 194 -11.44 -27.70 13.41
CA LEU A 194 -10.71 -26.89 12.45
C LEU A 194 -11.68 -26.16 11.54
N MET A 195 -11.35 -24.93 11.14
CA MET A 195 -12.21 -24.14 10.24
C MET A 195 -12.49 -24.84 8.92
N ARG A 196 -11.53 -25.57 8.35
CA ARG A 196 -11.75 -26.39 7.15
C ARG A 196 -12.87 -27.42 7.33
N ASP A 197 -12.96 -28.06 8.49
CA ASP A 197 -13.97 -29.10 8.74
C ASP A 197 -15.38 -28.49 8.80
N ARG A 198 -15.48 -27.27 9.34
CA ARG A 198 -16.73 -26.50 9.34
C ARG A 198 -17.15 -26.09 7.93
N VAL A 199 -16.22 -25.54 7.14
CA VAL A 199 -16.48 -25.05 5.78
C VAL A 199 -16.83 -26.20 4.84
N GLN A 200 -16.16 -27.34 4.98
CA GLN A 200 -16.40 -28.55 4.18
C GLN A 200 -17.62 -29.34 4.65
N GLY A 201 -18.22 -28.98 5.79
CA GLY A 201 -19.34 -29.71 6.38
C GLY A 201 -18.98 -31.09 6.92
N THR A 202 -17.71 -31.30 7.26
CA THR A 202 -17.19 -32.53 7.89
C THR A 202 -17.05 -32.41 9.40
N ASP A 203 -17.47 -31.28 9.99
CA ASP A 203 -17.61 -31.10 11.44
C ASP A 203 -18.60 -32.12 12.01
N GLU A 204 -18.06 -33.20 12.60
CA GLU A 204 -18.83 -34.29 13.20
C GLU A 204 -19.79 -33.80 14.28
N ALA A 205 -19.41 -32.80 15.08
CA ALA A 205 -20.28 -32.28 16.13
C ALA A 205 -21.48 -31.53 15.55
N ALA A 206 -21.27 -30.72 14.51
CA ALA A 206 -22.34 -30.03 13.79
C ALA A 206 -23.26 -31.02 13.05
N ASN A 207 -22.70 -32.09 12.49
CA ASN A 207 -23.46 -33.13 11.78
C ASN A 207 -24.24 -34.03 12.75
N ALA A 208 -23.64 -34.44 13.87
CA ALA A 208 -24.34 -35.21 14.91
C ALA A 208 -25.51 -34.41 15.51
N ALA A 209 -25.36 -33.10 15.72
CA ALA A 209 -26.45 -32.24 16.17
C ALA A 209 -27.59 -32.14 15.12
N ARG A 210 -27.27 -32.17 13.82
CA ARG A 210 -28.29 -32.24 12.75
C ARG A 210 -28.98 -33.61 12.69
N GLU A 211 -28.25 -34.69 12.90
CA GLU A 211 -28.82 -36.05 12.93
C GLU A 211 -29.80 -36.24 14.10
N GLN A 212 -29.53 -35.63 15.25
CA GLN A 212 -30.44 -35.68 16.41
C GLN A 212 -31.68 -34.80 16.28
N LEU A 213 -31.66 -33.81 15.39
CA LEU A 213 -32.79 -32.91 15.14
C LEU A 213 -33.63 -33.45 13.98
N THR A 214 -34.43 -34.46 14.28
CA THR A 214 -35.37 -35.06 13.31
C THR A 214 -36.82 -34.74 13.68
N ARG A 215 -37.69 -34.72 12.66
CA ARG A 215 -39.15 -34.72 12.85
C ARG A 215 -39.77 -35.93 12.19
N THR A 216 -40.85 -36.43 12.78
CA THR A 216 -41.54 -37.68 12.39
C THR A 216 -42.96 -37.44 11.87
N ASP A 217 -43.37 -36.19 11.67
CA ASP A 217 -44.69 -35.77 11.20
C ASP A 217 -44.78 -35.67 9.65
N ASP A 218 -43.76 -36.13 8.92
CA ASP A 218 -43.79 -36.20 7.45
C ASP A 218 -44.82 -37.26 6.98
N PRO A 219 -45.82 -36.88 6.15
CA PRO A 219 -46.82 -37.81 5.62
C PRO A 219 -46.25 -38.98 4.82
N SER A 220 -45.01 -38.89 4.35
CA SER A 220 -44.29 -39.98 3.66
C SER A 220 -43.72 -41.03 4.61
N GLY A 221 -43.80 -40.83 5.93
CA GLY A 221 -43.25 -41.72 6.95
C GLY A 221 -41.72 -41.71 7.01
N ARG A 222 -41.07 -40.76 6.33
CA ARG A 222 -39.61 -40.59 6.36
C ARG A 222 -39.20 -39.66 7.48
N GLU A 223 -38.08 -40.00 8.10
CA GLU A 223 -37.42 -39.13 9.05
C GLU A 223 -36.78 -37.95 8.31
N VAL A 224 -37.11 -36.72 8.73
CA VAL A 224 -36.59 -35.50 8.11
C VAL A 224 -35.59 -34.85 9.05
N HIS A 225 -34.32 -34.82 8.65
CA HIS A 225 -33.24 -34.15 9.37
C HIS A 225 -33.31 -32.63 9.15
N MET A 226 -33.16 -31.86 10.23
CA MET A 226 -33.29 -30.41 10.21
C MET A 226 -32.07 -29.76 10.89
N ASN A 227 -31.73 -28.54 10.47
CA ASN A 227 -30.85 -27.71 11.27
C ASN A 227 -31.63 -27.05 12.42
N LEU A 228 -30.91 -26.59 13.44
CA LEU A 228 -31.48 -26.00 14.66
C LEU A 228 -32.46 -24.85 14.39
N PHE A 229 -32.15 -23.95 13.46
CA PHE A 229 -33.01 -22.80 13.14
C PHE A 229 -34.32 -23.24 12.49
N THR A 230 -34.27 -24.19 11.55
CA THR A 230 -35.47 -24.73 10.92
C THR A 230 -36.31 -25.53 11.92
N HIS A 231 -35.66 -26.29 12.82
CA HIS A 231 -36.34 -27.02 13.88
C HIS A 231 -37.09 -26.08 14.83
N PHE A 232 -36.44 -25.00 15.30
CA PHE A 232 -37.09 -24.00 16.15
C PHE A 232 -38.30 -23.33 15.47
N LYS A 233 -38.19 -22.98 14.19
CA LYS A 233 -39.32 -22.45 13.42
C LYS A 233 -40.48 -23.44 13.33
N TRP A 234 -40.18 -24.72 13.12
CA TRP A 234 -41.20 -25.76 13.09
C TRP A 234 -41.88 -25.94 14.45
N VAL A 235 -41.12 -26.05 15.55
CA VAL A 235 -41.67 -26.16 16.91
C VAL A 235 -42.58 -24.97 17.22
N ALA A 236 -42.13 -23.74 16.91
CA ALA A 236 -42.93 -22.54 17.11
C ALA A 236 -44.24 -22.56 16.30
N GLY A 237 -44.21 -22.99 15.04
CA GLY A 237 -45.41 -23.14 14.21
C GLY A 237 -46.38 -24.22 14.72
N ALA A 238 -45.85 -25.34 15.21
CA ALA A 238 -46.67 -26.42 15.80
C ALA A 238 -47.37 -25.96 17.09
N ILE A 239 -46.65 -25.25 17.97
CA ILE A 239 -47.22 -24.67 19.19
C ILE A 239 -48.33 -23.67 18.83
N GLN A 240 -48.10 -22.78 17.86
CA GLN A 240 -49.12 -21.82 17.43
C GLN A 240 -50.37 -22.51 16.87
N THR A 241 -50.20 -23.55 16.05
CA THR A 241 -51.33 -24.32 15.50
C THR A 241 -52.15 -24.99 16.61
N GLY A 242 -51.48 -25.52 17.63
CA GLY A 242 -52.14 -26.09 18.81
C GLY A 242 -52.92 -25.04 19.62
N LEU A 243 -52.33 -23.87 19.82
CA LEU A 243 -52.98 -22.72 20.48
C LEU A 243 -54.23 -22.28 19.71
N ASP A 244 -54.15 -22.17 18.39
CA ASP A 244 -55.29 -21.77 17.55
C ASP A 244 -56.44 -22.80 17.64
N TYR A 245 -56.11 -24.09 17.68
CA TYR A 245 -57.08 -25.16 17.87
C TYR A 245 -57.77 -25.09 19.24
N LEU A 246 -57.00 -24.86 20.31
CA LEU A 246 -57.54 -24.70 21.66
C LEU A 246 -58.45 -23.47 21.76
N LYS A 247 -58.03 -22.33 21.18
CA LYS A 247 -58.84 -21.10 21.11
C LYS A 247 -60.15 -21.36 20.37
N ALA A 248 -60.14 -22.13 19.29
CA ALA A 248 -61.35 -22.51 18.56
C ALA A 248 -62.29 -23.42 19.36
N ILE A 249 -61.78 -24.30 20.21
CA ILE A 249 -62.60 -25.11 21.14
C ILE A 249 -63.18 -24.23 22.24
N ALA A 250 -62.36 -23.40 22.87
CA ALA A 250 -62.75 -22.51 23.96
C ALA A 250 -63.90 -21.58 23.53
N ALA A 251 -63.82 -21.02 22.32
CA ALA A 251 -64.88 -20.24 21.70
C ALA A 251 -66.22 -21.02 21.54
N LYS A 252 -66.17 -22.34 21.30
CA LYS A 252 -67.37 -23.17 21.17
C LYS A 252 -68.01 -23.54 22.51
N VAL A 253 -67.24 -23.54 23.60
CA VAL A 253 -67.72 -23.90 24.94
C VAL A 253 -67.90 -22.71 25.88
N GLY A 254 -67.67 -21.48 25.39
CA GLY A 254 -67.83 -20.25 26.17
C GLY A 254 -66.77 -20.07 27.26
N ALA A 255 -65.60 -20.68 27.10
CA ALA A 255 -64.46 -20.52 28.01
C ALA A 255 -63.41 -19.57 27.40
N GLU A 256 -62.72 -18.78 28.22
CA GLU A 256 -61.55 -18.00 27.80
C GLU A 256 -60.26 -18.75 28.20
N ILE A 257 -59.25 -18.69 27.34
CA ILE A 257 -57.91 -19.23 27.62
C ILE A 257 -57.04 -18.04 28.04
N GLU A 258 -56.53 -18.04 29.28
CA GLU A 258 -55.51 -17.07 29.72
C GLU A 258 -54.18 -17.32 28.99
N GLU A 259 -53.58 -16.24 28.49
CA GLU A 259 -52.28 -16.24 27.78
C GLU A 259 -51.08 -16.45 28.71
#